data_AF-A0A497YH53-F1
#
_entry.id   AF-A0A497YH53-F1
#
_cell.length_a   1.000
_cell.length_b   1.000
_cell.length_c   1.000
_cell.angle_alpha   90.00
_cell.angle_beta   90.00
_cell.angle_gamma   90.00
#
_symmetry.space_group_name_H-M   'P 1'
#
loop_
_entity.id
_entity.type
_entity.pdbx_description
1 polymer ?
#
loop_
_entity_poly.entity_id
_entity_poly.type
_entity_poly.pdbx_seq_one_letter_code
_entity_poly.pdbx_strand_id
1 'polypeptide(L)'
;MEQIELKSLHQEIEKLKFHNRTLLALLGEILEDKMREPTIHEAIVVHDLSKAELQEFTQLIRGYSGDVKAFAQQAAGLGHKFTNLTVKGLLQGFAGSGVLSGKCEEILQSYEKN
;
A
#
# COMPACT_ATOMS: atom_id res chain seq x y z
N MET A 1 -20.67 21.49 19.63
CA MET A 1 -20.21 20.38 20.50
C MET A 1 -19.70 19.24 19.63
N GLU A 2 -20.52 18.68 18.74
CA GLU A 2 -20.10 17.63 17.78
C GLU A 2 -18.85 17.97 16.94
N GLN A 3 -18.70 19.19 16.45
CA GLN A 3 -17.50 19.58 15.69
C GLN A 3 -16.21 19.56 16.53
N ILE A 4 -16.31 19.81 17.84
CA ILE A 4 -15.15 19.77 18.75
C ILE A 4 -14.76 18.32 19.01
N GLU A 5 -15.73 17.45 19.23
CA GLU A 5 -15.53 16.01 19.40
C GLU A 5 -14.96 15.35 18.14
N LEU A 6 -15.49 15.70 16.96
CA LEU A 6 -14.98 15.22 15.67
C LEU A 6 -13.52 15.62 15.46
N LYS A 7 -13.17 16.86 15.79
CA LYS A 7 -11.79 17.36 15.68
C LYS A 7 -10.86 16.63 16.65
N SER A 8 -11.31 16.40 17.88
CA SER A 8 -10.54 15.65 18.88
C SER A 8 -10.31 14.20 18.44
N LEU A 9 -11.34 13.54 17.89
CA LEU A 9 -11.23 12.18 17.37
C LEU A 9 -10.24 12.11 16.21
N HIS A 10 -10.28 13.07 15.28
CA HIS A 10 -9.34 13.14 14.18
C HIS A 10 -7.88 13.27 14.67
N GLN A 11 -7.64 14.08 15.71
CA GLN A 11 -6.31 14.22 16.31
C GLN A 11 -5.81 12.92 16.93
N GLU A 12 -6.67 12.18 17.64
CA GLU A 12 -6.29 10.88 18.22
C GLU A 12 -6.01 9.83 17.12
N ILE A 13 -6.77 9.84 16.01
CA ILE A 13 -6.50 8.98 14.85
C ILE A 13 -5.13 9.29 14.23
N GLU A 14 -4.81 10.56 13.99
CA GLU A 14 -3.52 10.96 13.42
C GLU A 14 -2.35 10.61 14.35
N LYS A 15 -2.55 10.73 15.67
CA LYS A 15 -1.58 10.27 16.68
C LYS A 15 -1.35 8.75 16.60
N LEU A 16 -2.40 7.95 16.45
CA LEU A 16 -2.26 6.49 16.27
C LEU A 16 -1.53 6.14 14.97
N LYS A 17 -1.85 6.80 13.85
CA LYS A 17 -1.14 6.60 12.58
C LYS A 17 0.35 6.92 12.70
N PHE A 18 0.68 8.03 13.37
CA PHE A 18 2.07 8.40 13.63
C PHE A 18 2.80 7.31 14.42
N HIS A 19 2.23 6.85 15.53
CA HIS A 19 2.83 5.77 16.33
C HIS A 19 3.03 4.49 15.53
N ASN A 20 2.04 4.08 14.72
CA ASN A 20 2.16 2.86 13.90
C ASN A 20 3.31 2.96 12.90
N ARG A 21 3.49 4.12 12.26
CA ARG A 21 4.62 4.35 11.35
C ARG A 21 5.96 4.36 12.09
N THR A 22 6.04 4.97 13.27
CA THR A 22 7.24 4.95 14.11
C THR A 22 7.62 3.53 14.53
N LEU A 23 6.64 2.71 14.93
CA LEU A 23 6.88 1.32 15.29
C LEU A 23 7.41 0.51 14.10
N LEU A 24 6.86 0.69 12.90
CA LEU A 24 7.39 0.06 11.69
C LEU A 24 8.82 0.50 11.38
N ALA A 25 9.15 1.78 11.55
CA ALA A 25 10.50 2.29 11.34
C ALA A 25 11.50 1.66 12.32
N LEU A 26 11.15 1.61 13.62
CA LEU A 26 11.98 0.99 14.66
C LEU A 26 12.18 -0.51 14.43
N LEU A 27 11.13 -1.21 13.97
CA LEU A 27 11.26 -2.62 13.58
C LEU A 27 12.25 -2.78 12.41
N GLY A 28 12.19 -1.89 11.42
CA GLY A 28 13.14 -1.85 10.32
C GLY A 28 14.59 -1.65 10.78
N GLU A 29 14.83 -0.76 11.74
CA GLU A 29 16.17 -0.53 12.33
C GLU A 29 16.71 -1.76 13.08
N ILE A 30 15.84 -2.55 13.71
CA ILE A 30 16.25 -3.77 14.44
C ILE A 30 16.45 -4.95 13.49
N LEU A 31 15.69 -4.99 12.41
CA LEU A 31 15.53 -6.16 11.54
C LEU A 31 16.05 -5.91 10.13
N GLU A 32 17.01 -4.99 9.93
CA GLU A 32 17.48 -4.44 8.63
C GLU A 32 17.39 -5.43 7.45
N ASP A 33 17.95 -6.62 7.57
CA ASP A 33 17.97 -7.62 6.48
C ASP A 33 16.67 -8.42 6.29
N LYS A 34 15.82 -8.50 7.32
CA LYS A 34 14.56 -9.27 7.32
C LYS A 34 13.35 -8.48 6.82
N MET A 35 13.47 -7.16 6.67
CA MET A 35 12.39 -6.29 6.18
C MET A 35 12.54 -5.88 4.70
N ARG A 36 13.39 -6.58 3.94
CA ARG A 36 13.59 -6.31 2.50
C ARG A 36 12.34 -6.57 1.66
N GLU A 37 11.48 -7.48 2.12
CA GLU A 37 10.19 -7.77 1.50
C GLU A 37 9.09 -7.29 2.43
N PRO A 38 8.47 -6.12 2.17
CA PRO A 38 7.40 -5.64 3.02
C PRO A 38 6.21 -6.60 2.95
N THR A 39 5.48 -6.73 4.05
CA THR A 39 4.19 -7.40 4.07
C THR A 39 3.07 -6.46 3.63
N ILE A 40 1.91 -7.02 3.27
CA ILE A 40 0.72 -6.24 2.92
C ILE A 40 0.27 -5.34 4.08
N HIS A 41 0.44 -5.80 5.32
CA HIS A 41 0.05 -5.04 6.51
C HIS A 41 0.94 -3.81 6.72
N GLU A 42 2.24 -3.96 6.47
CA GLU A 42 3.18 -2.85 6.52
C GLU A 42 2.87 -1.83 5.43
N ALA A 43 2.62 -2.30 4.20
CA ALA A 43 2.26 -1.42 3.10
C ALA A 43 0.94 -0.66 3.35
N ILE A 44 -0.06 -1.29 3.97
CA ILE A 44 -1.32 -0.63 4.37
C ILE A 44 -1.07 0.52 5.34
N VAL A 45 -0.23 0.31 6.36
CA VAL A 45 0.09 1.32 7.38
C VAL A 45 0.92 2.46 6.79
N VAL A 46 1.93 2.13 5.97
CA VAL A 46 2.81 3.12 5.33
C VAL A 46 2.02 4.02 4.39
N HIS A 47 1.11 3.44 3.59
CA HIS A 47 0.34 4.15 2.59
C HIS A 47 -1.03 4.66 3.08
N ASP A 48 -1.34 4.48 4.37
CA ASP A 48 -2.60 4.92 4.99
C ASP A 48 -3.84 4.46 4.22
N LEU A 49 -3.85 3.18 3.83
CA LEU A 49 -4.95 2.62 3.04
C LEU A 49 -6.13 2.24 3.93
N SER A 50 -7.31 2.68 3.52
CA SER A 50 -8.58 2.16 4.00
C SER A 50 -8.87 0.76 3.43
N LYS A 51 -9.82 0.07 4.06
CA LYS A 51 -10.30 -1.23 3.58
C LYS A 51 -10.87 -1.15 2.16
N ALA A 52 -11.58 -0.07 1.82
CA ALA A 52 -12.18 0.10 0.49
C ALA A 52 -11.10 0.29 -0.57
N GLU A 53 -10.12 1.18 -0.33
CA GLU A 53 -8.98 1.41 -1.22
C GLU A 53 -8.20 0.10 -1.46
N LEU A 54 -7.98 -0.71 -0.41
CA LEU A 54 -7.32 -2.01 -0.54
C LEU A 54 -8.13 -3.00 -1.39
N GLN A 55 -9.45 -3.03 -1.21
CA GLN A 55 -10.33 -3.90 -2.00
C GLN A 55 -10.31 -3.52 -3.47
N GLU A 56 -10.41 -2.23 -3.79
CA GLU A 56 -10.36 -1.72 -5.16
C GLU A 56 -9.02 -2.05 -5.82
N PHE A 57 -7.91 -1.81 -5.12
CA PHE A 57 -6.58 -2.16 -5.61
C PHE A 57 -6.42 -3.67 -5.84
N THR A 58 -6.99 -4.50 -4.95
CA THR A 58 -7.00 -5.96 -5.12
C THR A 58 -7.75 -6.38 -6.38
N GLN A 59 -8.88 -5.73 -6.68
CA GLN A 59 -9.64 -6.01 -7.92
C GLN A 59 -8.86 -5.57 -9.16
N LEU A 60 -8.16 -4.44 -9.08
CA LEU A 60 -7.29 -3.97 -10.15
C LEU A 60 -6.18 -4.99 -10.47
N ILE A 61 -5.50 -5.53 -9.46
CA ILE A 61 -4.49 -6.60 -9.64
C ILE A 61 -5.12 -7.82 -10.33
N ARG A 62 -6.29 -8.28 -9.86
CA ARG A 62 -6.98 -9.43 -10.46
C ARG A 62 -7.32 -9.21 -11.93
N GLY A 63 -7.77 -8.00 -12.26
CA GLY A 63 -8.11 -7.57 -13.62
C GLY A 63 -6.92 -7.32 -14.54
N TYR A 64 -5.67 -7.43 -14.05
CA TYR A 64 -4.49 -7.23 -14.89
C TYR A 64 -4.45 -8.19 -16.09
N SER A 65 -4.25 -7.61 -17.27
CA SER A 65 -4.30 -8.27 -18.59
C SER A 65 -3.00 -8.17 -19.39
N GLY A 66 -1.90 -7.75 -18.76
CA GLY A 66 -0.57 -7.62 -19.39
C GLY A 66 -0.20 -6.20 -19.84
N ASP A 67 -1.13 -5.24 -19.86
CA ASP A 67 -0.84 -3.84 -20.19
C ASP A 67 -0.51 -3.02 -18.93
N VAL A 68 0.78 -2.77 -18.70
CA VAL A 68 1.25 -2.01 -17.52
C VAL A 68 0.91 -0.52 -17.59
N LYS A 69 0.75 0.06 -18.79
CA LYS A 69 0.39 1.48 -18.93
C LYS A 69 -1.08 1.67 -18.56
N ALA A 70 -1.95 0.80 -19.05
CA ALA A 70 -3.36 0.78 -18.66
C ALA A 70 -3.51 0.52 -17.16
N PHE A 71 -2.75 -0.42 -16.60
CA PHE A 71 -2.73 -0.70 -15.17
C PHE A 71 -2.33 0.55 -14.35
N ALA A 72 -1.23 1.22 -14.71
CA ALA A 72 -0.75 2.42 -14.03
C ALA A 72 -1.79 3.55 -14.07
N GLN A 73 -2.46 3.73 -15.22
CA GLN A 73 -3.50 4.74 -15.37
C GLN A 73 -4.73 4.43 -14.50
N GLN A 74 -5.16 3.17 -14.45
CA GLN A 74 -6.26 2.75 -13.60
C GLN A 74 -5.91 2.88 -12.11
N ALA A 75 -4.68 2.52 -11.72
CA ALA A 75 -4.19 2.68 -10.35
C ALA A 75 -4.20 4.16 -9.92
N ALA A 76 -3.70 5.07 -10.76
CA ALA A 76 -3.76 6.51 -10.50
C ALA A 76 -5.20 7.02 -10.35
N GLY A 77 -6.16 6.38 -11.01
CA GLY A 77 -7.59 6.67 -10.91
C GLY A 77 -8.23 6.29 -9.57
N LEU A 78 -7.61 5.42 -8.77
CA LEU A 78 -8.12 5.01 -7.44
C LEU A 78 -7.97 6.12 -6.39
N GLY A 79 -7.09 7.09 -6.63
CA GLY A 79 -6.93 8.26 -5.77
C GLY A 79 -5.48 8.72 -5.65
N HIS A 80 -5.31 9.91 -5.08
CA HIS A 80 -4.01 10.60 -4.98
C HIS A 80 -2.92 9.82 -4.24
N LYS A 81 -3.29 8.86 -3.37
CA LYS A 81 -2.33 7.99 -2.66
C LYS A 81 -1.65 6.97 -3.58
N PHE A 82 -2.29 6.58 -4.69
CA PHE A 82 -1.82 5.54 -5.61
C PHE A 82 -0.81 6.08 -6.63
N THR A 83 0.29 6.64 -6.13
CA THR A 83 1.45 7.00 -6.95
C THR A 83 2.15 5.74 -7.47
N ASN A 84 2.98 5.85 -8.51
CA ASN A 84 3.79 4.72 -9.00
C ASN A 84 4.63 4.07 -7.89
N LEU A 85 5.18 4.87 -6.97
CA LEU A 85 5.95 4.35 -5.84
C LEU A 85 5.05 3.54 -4.89
N THR A 86 3.89 4.09 -4.53
CA THR A 86 2.89 3.41 -3.70
C THR A 86 2.43 2.12 -4.34
N VAL A 87 2.10 2.15 -5.64
CA VAL A 87 1.64 0.98 -6.40
C VAL A 87 2.70 -0.12 -6.39
N LYS A 88 3.97 0.22 -6.65
CA LYS A 88 5.07 -0.75 -6.59
C LYS A 88 5.25 -1.31 -5.18
N GLY A 89 5.24 -0.46 -4.15
CA GLY A 89 5.33 -0.90 -2.75
C GLY A 89 4.19 -1.82 -2.33
N LEU A 90 2.96 -1.53 -2.77
CA LEU A 90 1.81 -2.41 -2.54
C LEU A 90 1.95 -3.73 -3.28
N LEU A 91 2.35 -3.74 -4.55
CA LEU A 91 2.58 -4.98 -5.30
C LEU A 91 3.64 -5.86 -4.63
N GLN A 92 4.73 -5.27 -4.14
CA GLN A 92 5.74 -5.97 -3.35
C GLN A 92 5.15 -6.51 -2.05
N GLY A 93 4.35 -5.70 -1.34
CA GLY A 93 3.61 -6.09 -0.14
C GLY A 93 2.71 -7.31 -0.32
N PHE A 94 1.95 -7.31 -1.42
CA PHE A 94 1.07 -8.41 -1.80
C PHE A 94 1.88 -9.67 -2.16
N ALA A 95 2.94 -9.53 -2.97
CA ALA A 95 3.80 -10.62 -3.38
C ALA A 95 4.50 -11.29 -2.18
N GLY A 96 5.16 -10.50 -1.32
CA GLY A 96 5.84 -10.99 -0.11
C GLY A 96 4.91 -11.64 0.91
N SER A 97 3.62 -11.31 0.87
CA SER A 97 2.59 -11.94 1.72
C SER A 97 1.93 -13.17 1.08
N GLY A 98 2.35 -13.57 -0.12
CA GLY A 98 1.75 -14.68 -0.88
C GLY A 98 0.35 -14.37 -1.44
N VAL A 99 -0.10 -13.12 -1.40
CA VAL A 99 -1.44 -12.72 -1.87
C VAL A 99 -1.34 -12.32 -3.33
N LEU A 100 -1.97 -13.09 -4.23
CA LEU A 100 -1.92 -12.84 -5.68
C LEU A 100 -0.47 -12.74 -6.22
N SER A 101 0.49 -13.44 -5.59
CA SER A 101 1.92 -13.28 -5.83
C SER A 101 2.30 -13.35 -7.32
N GLY A 102 1.86 -14.38 -8.04
CA GLY A 102 2.17 -14.53 -9.46
C GLY A 102 1.70 -13.34 -10.32
N LYS A 103 0.50 -12.79 -10.06
CA LYS A 103 0.02 -11.59 -10.77
C LYS A 103 0.81 -10.34 -10.35
N CYS A 104 1.14 -10.20 -9.07
CA CYS A 104 1.91 -9.06 -8.59
C CYS A 104 3.33 -9.05 -9.18
N GLU A 105 3.98 -10.22 -9.23
CA GLU A 105 5.29 -10.42 -9.86
C GLU A 105 5.25 -10.11 -11.36
N GLU A 106 4.22 -10.58 -12.07
CA GLU A 106 4.01 -10.27 -13.49
C GLU A 106 3.91 -8.76 -13.75
N ILE A 107 3.13 -8.05 -12.93
CA ILE A 107 2.99 -6.60 -13.03
C ILE A 107 4.32 -5.90 -12.71
N LEU A 108 5.00 -6.31 -11.63
CA LEU A 108 6.29 -5.73 -11.21
C LEU A 108 7.36 -5.87 -12.30
N GLN A 109 7.51 -7.06 -12.90
CA GLN A 109 8.43 -7.28 -14.01
C GLN A 109 8.09 -6.41 -15.23
N SER A 110 6.80 -6.14 -15.47
CA SER A 110 6.36 -5.28 -16.57
C SER A 110 6.72 -3.80 -16.33
N TYR A 111 6.83 -3.37 -15.07
CA TYR A 111 7.34 -2.05 -14.70
C TYR A 111 8.86 -1.91 -14.79
N GLU A 112 9.63 -3.00 -14.78
CA GLU A 112 11.09 -2.98 -14.94
C GLU A 112 11.52 -2.96 -16.41
N LYS A 113 10.65 -3.47 -17.30
CA LYS A 113 10.89 -3.56 -18.73
C LYS A 113 10.46 -2.32 -19.53
N ASN A 114 9.84 -1.33 -18.88
CA ASN A 114 9.40 -0.06 -19.48
C ASN A 114 10.08 1.13 -18.81
#